data_AF-A0A9L0ID89-F1
#
_entry.id   AF-A0A9L0ID89-F1
#
_cell.length_a   1.000
_cell.length_b   1.000
_cell.length_c   1.000
_cell.angle_alpha   90.00
_cell.angle_beta   90.00
_cell.angle_gamma   90.00
#
_symmetry.space_group_name_H-M   'P 1'
#
loop_
_entity.id
_entity.type
_entity.pdbx_description
1 polymer ?
#
loop_
_entity_poly.entity_id
_entity_poly.type
_entity_poly.pdbx_seq_one_letter_code
_entity_poly.pdbx_strand_id
1 'polypeptide(L)'
;MGYILNGVPWCCATGQPWGGVMISWRVGSALYCFHCDRVNASGVCVSGERFCETTATEQCYVKKVYEGTTVLFGYQGCRNLCFPFMGCSHKYTVELTCCNSSSFCNKF
;
A
#
# COMPACT_ATOMS: atom_id res chain seq x y z
N MET A 1 -7.98 21.66 14.47
CA MET A 1 -8.69 22.38 13.40
C MET A 1 -8.25 21.84 12.05
N GLY A 2 -9.05 21.00 11.40
CA GLY A 2 -8.85 20.63 9.98
C GLY A 2 -9.80 21.48 9.13
N TYR A 3 -9.27 22.19 8.15
CA TYR A 3 -10.05 23.07 7.27
C TYR A 3 -10.56 22.27 6.05
N ILE A 4 -11.83 22.47 5.69
CA ILE A 4 -12.49 21.87 4.52
C ILE A 4 -12.53 22.94 3.44
N LEU A 5 -11.97 22.66 2.26
CA LEU A 5 -12.23 23.45 1.05
C LEU A 5 -13.02 22.57 0.08
N ASN A 6 -14.17 23.05 -0.39
CA ASN A 6 -15.01 22.39 -1.39
C ASN A 6 -15.44 20.94 -1.06
N GLY A 7 -15.70 20.64 0.22
CA GLY A 7 -16.29 19.36 0.64
C GLY A 7 -15.37 18.14 0.53
N VAL A 8 -14.08 18.32 0.21
CA VAL A 8 -13.10 17.24 0.13
C VAL A 8 -12.12 17.33 1.30
N PRO A 9 -11.90 16.25 2.08
CA PRO A 9 -10.86 16.22 3.11
C PRO A 9 -9.48 16.50 2.50
N TRP A 10 -8.66 17.34 3.15
CA TRP A 10 -7.30 17.73 2.70
C TRP A 10 -6.35 16.55 2.43
N CYS A 11 -6.68 15.36 2.91
CA CYS A 11 -5.97 14.11 2.62
C CYS A 11 -5.91 13.79 1.11
N CYS A 12 -6.74 14.42 0.27
CA CYS A 12 -6.73 14.25 -1.19
C CYS A 12 -6.05 15.41 -1.96
N ALA A 13 -5.47 16.41 -1.28
CA ALA A 13 -5.01 17.64 -1.93
C ALA A 13 -3.56 17.62 -2.45
N THR A 14 -2.80 16.53 -2.26
CA THR A 14 -1.47 16.40 -2.87
C THR A 14 -1.60 15.71 -4.23
N GLY A 15 -1.72 16.52 -5.26
CA GLY A 15 -1.56 16.08 -6.65
C GLY A 15 -0.18 15.44 -6.82
N GLN A 16 -0.17 14.17 -7.23
CA GLN A 16 1.02 13.51 -7.75
C GLN A 16 0.91 13.43 -9.28
N PRO A 17 1.88 14.00 -10.02
CA PRO A 17 1.86 14.02 -11.48
C PRO A 17 2.03 12.60 -12.02
N TRP A 18 1.22 12.28 -13.03
CA TRP A 18 1.31 11.06 -13.83
C TRP A 18 2.64 11.10 -14.61
N GLY A 19 3.70 10.58 -14.01
CA GLY A 19 4.94 10.26 -14.72
C GLY A 19 4.67 9.08 -15.66
N GLY A 20 4.85 9.31 -16.96
CA GLY A 20 4.58 8.35 -18.02
C GLY A 20 5.21 6.97 -17.74
N VAL A 21 4.38 5.94 -17.76
CA VAL A 21 4.83 4.56 -17.64
C VAL A 21 5.37 4.11 -18.99
N MET A 22 6.70 3.99 -19.11
CA MET A 22 7.27 3.04 -20.08
C MET A 22 6.86 1.65 -19.62
N ILE A 23 5.91 1.05 -20.32
CA ILE A 23 5.50 -0.35 -20.15
C ILE A 23 6.66 -1.26 -20.56
N SER A 24 7.61 -1.45 -19.65
CA SER A 24 8.57 -2.54 -19.73
C SER A 24 7.87 -3.79 -19.24
N TRP A 25 7.40 -4.62 -20.19
CA TRP A 25 6.89 -5.96 -19.91
C TRP A 25 8.06 -6.86 -19.48
N ARG A 26 8.49 -6.73 -18.22
CA ARG A 26 9.31 -7.76 -17.59
C ARG A 26 8.38 -8.90 -17.19
N VAL A 27 8.62 -10.07 -17.76
CA VAL A 27 8.09 -11.34 -17.23
C VAL A 27 8.54 -11.40 -15.77
N GLY A 28 7.59 -11.30 -14.84
CA GLY A 28 7.89 -11.22 -13.42
C GLY A 28 8.63 -12.48 -12.96
N SER A 29 9.88 -12.32 -12.55
CA SER A 29 10.54 -13.31 -11.71
C SER A 29 9.73 -13.46 -10.41
N ALA A 30 9.61 -14.66 -9.87
CA ALA A 30 8.98 -14.86 -8.57
C ALA A 30 9.67 -13.96 -7.52
N LEU A 31 8.90 -13.07 -6.89
CA LEU A 31 9.38 -12.14 -5.87
C LEU A 31 8.90 -12.61 -4.51
N TYR A 32 9.77 -12.50 -3.50
CA TYR A 32 9.38 -12.70 -2.12
C TYR A 32 8.83 -11.39 -1.56
N CYS A 33 7.70 -11.42 -0.86
CA CYS A 33 7.10 -10.25 -0.23
C CYS A 33 6.91 -10.50 1.27
N PHE A 34 6.90 -9.43 2.07
CA PHE A 34 6.39 -9.52 3.44
C PHE A 34 4.91 -9.88 3.43
N HIS A 35 4.50 -10.81 4.26
CA HIS A 35 3.11 -11.17 4.46
C HIS A 35 2.75 -10.99 5.93
N CYS A 36 1.78 -10.14 6.20
CA CYS A 36 1.31 -9.87 7.54
C CYS A 36 -0.15 -9.44 7.53
N ASP A 37 -1.01 -10.18 8.25
CA ASP A 37 -2.43 -9.84 8.37
C ASP A 37 -2.65 -8.59 9.21
N ARG A 38 -1.68 -8.19 10.04
CA ARG A 38 -1.77 -6.97 10.83
C ARG A 38 -0.39 -6.47 11.24
N VAL A 39 -0.01 -5.34 10.67
CA VAL A 39 1.17 -4.56 11.03
C VAL A 39 0.73 -3.44 11.95
N ASN A 40 1.43 -3.23 13.08
CA ASN A 40 1.13 -2.10 13.96
C ASN A 40 1.70 -0.78 13.41
N ALA A 41 1.38 0.33 14.08
CA ALA A 41 1.90 1.66 13.72
C ALA A 41 3.44 1.75 13.71
N SER A 42 4.13 0.89 14.46
CA SER A 42 5.60 0.81 14.51
C SER A 42 6.20 -0.04 13.39
N GLY A 43 5.39 -0.63 12.50
CA GLY A 43 5.87 -1.48 11.41
C GLY A 43 6.13 -2.95 11.81
N VAL A 44 5.75 -3.36 13.02
CA VAL A 44 5.93 -4.75 13.50
C VAL A 44 4.69 -5.58 13.18
N CYS A 45 4.93 -6.76 12.59
CA CYS A 45 3.86 -7.72 12.33
C CYS A 45 3.37 -8.37 13.63
N VAL A 46 2.13 -8.09 14.05
CA VAL A 46 1.58 -8.65 15.30
C VAL A 46 1.04 -10.06 15.13
N SER A 47 0.75 -10.48 13.91
CA SER A 47 0.27 -11.84 13.58
C SER A 47 1.40 -12.86 13.43
N GLY A 48 2.66 -12.44 13.63
CA GLY A 48 3.84 -13.23 13.30
C GLY A 48 4.32 -12.98 11.87
N GLU A 49 5.63 -12.78 11.71
CA GLU A 49 6.23 -12.49 10.42
C GLU A 49 6.10 -13.69 9.47
N ARG A 50 5.52 -13.45 8.29
CA ARG A 50 5.38 -14.44 7.23
C ARG A 50 5.88 -13.84 5.93
N PHE A 51 6.11 -14.71 4.96
CA PHE A 51 6.51 -14.32 3.62
C PHE A 51 5.63 -15.03 2.61
N CYS A 52 5.42 -14.40 1.45
CA CYS A 52 4.76 -15.02 0.31
C CYS A 52 5.62 -14.84 -0.93
N GLU A 53 5.50 -15.78 -1.87
CA GLU A 53 6.12 -15.71 -3.18
C GLU A 53 5.05 -15.32 -4.20
N THR A 54 5.32 -14.31 -5.02
CA THR A 54 4.39 -13.87 -6.06
C THR A 54 4.36 -14.87 -7.21
N THR A 55 3.16 -15.24 -7.65
CA THR A 55 2.96 -15.89 -8.95
C THR A 55 3.08 -14.89 -10.12
N ALA A 56 2.98 -15.37 -11.36
CA ALA A 56 3.16 -14.58 -12.57
C ALA A 56 2.25 -13.33 -12.69
N THR A 57 1.10 -13.34 -12.02
CA THR A 57 0.13 -12.22 -12.04
C THR A 57 0.03 -11.49 -10.71
N GLU A 58 0.71 -11.98 -9.66
CA GLU A 58 0.69 -11.36 -8.34
C GLU A 58 1.77 -10.30 -8.19
N GLN A 59 1.46 -9.33 -7.34
CA GLN A 59 2.39 -8.27 -6.94
C GLN A 59 2.42 -8.18 -5.42
N CYS A 60 3.52 -7.64 -4.89
CA CYS A 60 3.56 -7.30 -3.48
C CYS A 60 2.65 -6.08 -3.24
N TYR A 61 1.95 -6.08 -2.11
CA TYR A 61 1.15 -4.94 -1.67
C TYR A 61 1.45 -4.58 -0.23
N VAL A 62 1.23 -3.30 0.08
CA VAL A 62 1.15 -2.78 1.44
C VAL A 62 -0.09 -1.88 1.53
N LYS A 63 -0.90 -2.09 2.56
CA LYS A 63 -2.10 -1.31 2.84
C LYS A 63 -1.93 -0.62 4.18
N LYS A 64 -1.94 0.70 4.21
CA LYS A 64 -1.84 1.51 5.43
C LYS A 64 -3.20 2.09 5.76
N VAL A 65 -3.59 2.00 7.03
CA VAL A 65 -4.81 2.62 7.56
C VAL A 65 -4.40 3.71 8.53
N TYR A 66 -4.89 4.92 8.29
CA TYR A 66 -4.58 6.10 9.06
C TYR A 66 -5.85 6.63 9.75
N GLU A 67 -5.65 7.29 10.89
CA GLU A 67 -6.62 8.19 11.50
C GLU A 67 -6.01 9.60 11.48
N GLY A 68 -6.57 10.49 10.66
CA GLY A 68 -5.94 11.76 10.34
C GLY A 68 -4.59 11.56 9.64
N THR A 69 -3.49 11.89 10.31
CA THR A 69 -2.11 11.76 9.80
C THR A 69 -1.34 10.61 10.45
N THR A 70 -1.94 9.90 11.41
CA THR A 70 -1.28 8.84 12.17
C THR A 70 -1.65 7.48 11.60
N VAL A 71 -0.65 6.65 11.30
CA VAL A 71 -0.88 5.24 10.94
C VAL A 71 -1.41 4.51 12.17
N LEU A 72 -2.55 3.85 12.03
CA LEU A 72 -3.09 2.98 13.07
C LEU A 72 -2.52 1.56 12.95
N PHE A 73 -2.66 0.99 11.76
CA PHE A 73 -2.23 -0.36 11.42
C PHE A 73 -2.18 -0.51 9.91
N GLY A 74 -1.69 -1.64 9.45
CA GLY A 74 -1.81 -2.01 8.06
C GLY A 74 -1.61 -3.47 7.77
N TYR A 75 -1.45 -3.78 6.49
CA TYR A 75 -1.44 -5.13 5.94
C TYR A 75 -0.36 -5.23 4.87
N GLN A 76 0.24 -6.40 4.75
CA GLN A 76 1.24 -6.69 3.72
C GLN A 76 0.98 -8.08 3.14
N GLY A 77 1.26 -8.27 1.86
CA GLY A 77 1.23 -9.60 1.26
C GLY A 77 1.39 -9.59 -0.25
N CYS A 78 0.97 -10.69 -0.87
CA CYS A 78 0.90 -10.89 -2.30
C CYS A 78 -0.56 -10.75 -2.74
N ARG A 79 -0.82 -10.08 -3.87
CA ARG A 79 -2.16 -9.88 -4.41
C ARG A 79 -2.15 -9.87 -5.93
N ASN A 80 -3.08 -10.58 -6.53
CA ASN A 80 -3.23 -10.69 -7.99
C ASN A 80 -3.67 -9.35 -8.63
N LEU A 81 -4.75 -8.76 -8.11
CA LEU A 81 -5.23 -7.45 -8.56
C LEU A 81 -4.74 -6.36 -7.60
N CYS A 82 -3.53 -5.85 -7.83
CA CYS A 82 -2.97 -4.75 -7.07
C CYS A 82 -3.01 -3.45 -7.89
N PHE A 83 -3.90 -2.53 -7.50
CA PHE A 83 -3.97 -1.19 -8.07
C PHE A 83 -3.72 -0.19 -6.95
N PRO A 84 -2.68 0.67 -7.05
CA PRO A 84 -2.42 1.65 -6.02
C PRO A 84 -3.58 2.64 -5.95
N PHE A 85 -4.08 2.89 -4.76
CA PHE A 85 -5.16 3.86 -4.55
C PHE A 85 -5.07 4.45 -3.14
N MET A 86 -5.61 5.64 -2.98
CA MET A 86 -5.82 6.26 -1.68
C MET A 86 -7.30 6.59 -1.52
N GLY A 87 -7.93 6.00 -0.52
CA GLY A 87 -9.35 6.19 -0.19
C GLY A 87 -9.49 6.87 1.16
N CYS A 88 -10.20 7.99 1.20
CA CYS A 88 -10.44 8.74 2.43
C CYS A 88 -11.91 8.61 2.84
N SER A 89 -12.15 8.30 4.11
CA SER A 89 -13.46 8.36 4.75
C SER A 89 -13.45 9.47 5.82
N HIS A 90 -14.60 9.74 6.44
CA HIS A 90 -14.73 10.76 7.49
C HIS A 90 -13.83 10.52 8.71
N LYS A 91 -13.40 9.28 8.96
CA LYS A 91 -12.60 8.89 10.12
C LYS A 91 -11.25 8.28 9.77
N TYR A 92 -11.18 7.55 8.66
CA TYR A 92 -10.00 6.77 8.29
C TYR A 92 -9.56 7.07 6.87
N THR A 93 -8.25 7.08 6.66
CA THR A 93 -7.64 7.09 5.34
C THR A 93 -7.01 5.73 5.09
N VAL A 94 -7.19 5.20 3.89
CA VAL A 94 -6.65 3.92 3.47
C VAL A 94 -5.78 4.16 2.25
N GLU A 95 -4.52 3.77 2.33
CA GLU A 95 -3.57 3.84 1.22
C GLU A 95 -3.17 2.41 0.86
N LEU A 96 -3.33 2.05 -0.41
CA LEU A 96 -2.81 0.81 -0.98
C LEU A 96 -1.67 1.16 -1.93
N THR A 97 -0.50 0.57 -1.70
CA THR A 97 0.67 0.67 -2.58
C THR A 97 1.01 -0.71 -3.11
N CYS A 98 1.40 -0.77 -4.38
CA CYS A 98 1.74 -1.99 -5.11
C CYS A 98 3.16 -1.89 -5.64
N CYS A 99 3.93 -2.98 -5.58
CA CYS A 99 5.28 -3.03 -6.13
C CYS A 99 5.60 -4.43 -6.68
N ASN A 100 6.37 -4.45 -7.76
CA ASN A 100 6.79 -5.67 -8.48
C ASN A 100 8.23 -5.56 -9.02
N SER A 101 9.03 -4.65 -8.46
CA SER A 101 10.39 -4.35 -8.93
C SER A 101 11.46 -5.22 -8.27
N SER A 102 11.27 -5.62 -7.01
CA SER A 102 12.23 -6.38 -6.22
C SER A 102 11.54 -7.17 -5.10
N SER A 103 12.20 -8.22 -4.61
CA SER A 103 11.78 -8.91 -3.39
C SER A 103 11.80 -7.94 -2.20
N PHE A 104 10.87 -8.14 -1.27
CA PHE A 104 10.68 -7.39 -0.03
C PHE A 104 10.40 -5.89 -0.23
N CYS A 105 9.92 -5.51 -1.43
CA CYS A 105 9.60 -4.12 -1.75
C CYS A 105 8.43 -3.55 -0.94
N ASN A 106 7.53 -4.39 -0.43
CA ASN A 106 6.35 -3.98 0.32
C ASN A 106 6.60 -3.75 1.80
N LYS A 107 7.77 -3.22 2.16
CA LYS A 107 8.12 -2.86 3.54
C LYS A 107 7.16 -1.77 4.05
N PHE A 108 6.72 -1.91 5.31
CA PHE A 108 5.79 -1.00 5.95
C PHE A 108 6.45 0.34 6.27
#